data_AF-A0A1X1R2C0-F1
#
_entry.id   AF-A0A1X1R2C0-F1
#
_cell.length_a   1.000
_cell.length_b   1.000
_cell.length_c   1.000
_cell.angle_alpha   90.00
_cell.angle_beta   90.00
_cell.angle_gamma   90.00
#
_symmetry.space_group_name_H-M   'P 1'
#
loop_
_entity.id
_entity.type
_entity.pdbx_description
1 polymer ?
#
loop_
_entity_poly.entity_id
_entity_poly.type
_entity_poly.pdbx_seq_one_letter_code
_entity_poly.pdbx_strand_id
1 'polypeptide(L)'
;MLAVSHAHDCRYCTFIHREWALRTGLPLSVISGIETPADPHQKQTIGSPHDPQWLATTYAEALARADFGPVSPLLETAVTVEFDSDHRSRIETIARIITILNRSTNTFDALLARLSRDPVDNSRLRDELAISLFAWAVTLPMFLTAALIRRESPRHVLRRFRRS
;
A
#
# COMPACT_ATOMS: atom_id res chain seq x y z
N MET A 1 0.60 2.09 -5.69
CA MET A 1 -0.34 1.55 -4.67
C MET A 1 0.35 0.50 -3.82
N LEU A 2 0.81 -0.63 -4.38
CA LEU A 2 1.50 -1.70 -3.63
C LEU A 2 2.65 -1.18 -2.77
N ALA A 3 3.56 -0.37 -3.31
CA ALA A 3 4.69 0.18 -2.55
C ALA A 3 4.25 1.03 -1.34
N VAL A 4 3.22 1.85 -1.51
CA VAL A 4 2.65 2.67 -0.43
C VAL A 4 2.00 1.80 0.65
N SER A 5 1.30 0.72 0.26
CA SER A 5 0.72 -0.25 1.19
C SER A 5 1.78 -1.04 1.96
N HIS A 6 2.87 -1.40 1.30
CA HIS A 6 4.01 -2.04 1.92
C HIS A 6 4.72 -1.09 2.91
N ALA A 7 4.95 0.17 2.53
CA ALA A 7 5.53 1.18 3.42
C ALA A 7 4.72 1.46 4.69
N HIS A 8 3.40 1.28 4.65
CA HIS A 8 2.50 1.41 5.80
C HIS A 8 2.24 0.08 6.53
N ASP A 9 2.93 -1.00 6.15
CA ASP A 9 2.74 -2.35 6.70
C ASP A 9 1.26 -2.78 6.74
N CYS A 10 0.50 -2.42 5.70
CA CYS A 10 -0.92 -2.73 5.64
C CYS A 10 -1.15 -4.08 4.97
N ARG A 11 -1.40 -5.12 5.77
CA ARG A 11 -1.57 -6.50 5.29
C ARG A 11 -2.65 -6.64 4.21
N TYR A 12 -3.83 -6.07 4.43
CA TYR A 12 -4.96 -6.17 3.48
C TYR A 12 -4.67 -5.43 2.18
N CYS A 13 -4.24 -4.18 2.27
CA CYS A 13 -3.99 -3.36 1.09
C CYS A 13 -2.81 -3.92 0.28
N THR A 14 -1.76 -4.40 0.95
CA THR A 14 -0.63 -5.09 0.30
C THR A 14 -1.13 -6.33 -0.47
N PHE A 15 -1.93 -7.19 0.17
CA PHE A 15 -2.50 -8.36 -0.51
C PHE A 15 -3.35 -7.97 -1.73
N ILE A 16 -4.29 -7.04 -1.59
CA ILE A 16 -5.20 -6.64 -2.67
C ILE A 16 -4.43 -5.99 -3.83
N HIS A 17 -3.51 -5.08 -3.54
CA HIS A 17 -2.74 -4.40 -4.57
C HIS A 17 -1.70 -5.31 -5.23
N ARG A 18 -1.16 -6.30 -4.53
CA ARG A 18 -0.34 -7.37 -5.12
C ARG A 18 -1.15 -8.16 -6.14
N GLU A 19 -2.36 -8.59 -5.76
CA GLU A 19 -3.24 -9.36 -6.63
C GLU A 19 -3.69 -8.56 -7.86
N TRP A 20 -3.88 -7.26 -7.71
CA TRP A 20 -4.18 -6.38 -8.83
C TRP A 20 -2.97 -6.22 -9.77
N ALA A 21 -1.76 -6.03 -9.22
CA ALA A 21 -0.53 -5.94 -10.00
C ALA A 21 -0.27 -7.22 -10.82
N LEU A 22 -0.51 -8.40 -10.23
CA LEU A 22 -0.42 -9.67 -10.95
C LEU A 22 -1.40 -9.73 -12.13
N ARG A 23 -2.62 -9.21 -11.95
CA ARG A 23 -3.65 -9.22 -13.00
C ARG A 23 -3.38 -8.25 -14.14
N THR A 24 -2.71 -7.14 -13.88
CA THR A 24 -2.30 -6.20 -14.92
C THR A 24 -1.07 -6.70 -15.70
N GLY A 25 -0.55 -7.89 -15.37
CA GLY A 25 0.59 -8.49 -16.03
C GLY A 25 1.94 -7.94 -15.55
N LEU A 26 1.98 -7.31 -14.37
CA LEU A 26 3.24 -6.83 -13.81
C LEU A 26 4.15 -8.04 -13.49
N PRO A 27 5.43 -8.03 -13.88
CA PRO A 27 6.32 -9.15 -13.62
C PRO A 27 6.45 -9.44 -12.12
N LEU A 28 6.51 -10.73 -11.77
CA LEU A 28 6.71 -11.16 -10.37
C LEU A 28 7.99 -10.58 -9.77
N SER A 29 9.04 -10.40 -10.57
CA SER A 29 10.26 -9.72 -10.13
C SER A 29 9.95 -8.31 -9.65
N VAL A 30 9.21 -7.50 -10.41
CA VAL A 30 8.80 -6.13 -10.03
C VAL A 30 8.02 -6.12 -8.73
N ILE A 31 7.05 -7.03 -8.59
CA ILE A 31 6.25 -7.15 -7.38
C ILE A 31 7.13 -7.51 -6.17
N SER A 32 7.99 -8.53 -6.31
CA SER A 32 8.91 -8.94 -5.26
C SER A 32 9.92 -7.86 -4.89
N GLY A 33 10.36 -7.04 -5.84
CA GLY A 33 11.26 -5.91 -5.58
C GLY A 33 10.62 -4.84 -4.70
N ILE A 34 9.32 -4.62 -4.83
CA ILE A 34 8.56 -3.68 -4.01
C ILE A 34 8.34 -4.24 -2.59
N GLU A 35 8.10 -5.55 -2.47
CA GLU A 35 7.81 -6.22 -1.20
C GLU A 35 9.07 -6.62 -0.41
N THR A 36 10.25 -6.56 -1.04
CA THR A 36 11.49 -6.85 -0.33
C THR A 36 11.82 -5.64 0.56
N PRO A 37 12.05 -5.83 1.88
CA PRO A 37 12.53 -4.76 2.74
C PRO A 37 13.78 -4.14 2.11
N ALA A 38 13.85 -2.81 2.07
CA ALA A 38 15.03 -2.11 1.58
C ALA A 38 16.24 -2.46 2.47
N ASP A 39 17.07 -3.40 2.03
CA ASP A 39 18.38 -3.63 2.63
C ASP A 39 19.27 -2.44 2.21
N PRO A 40 19.79 -1.64 3.16
CA PRO A 40 20.66 -0.50 2.85
C PRO A 40 21.95 -0.88 2.11
N HIS A 41 22.32 -2.16 2.08
CA HIS A 41 23.46 -2.69 1.32
C HIS A 41 23.06 -3.41 0.03
N GLN A 42 21.78 -3.65 -0.20
CA GLN A 42 21.30 -4.28 -1.43
C GLN A 42 20.93 -3.21 -2.45
N LYS A 43 21.64 -3.21 -3.56
CA LYS A 43 21.31 -2.42 -4.74
C LYS A 43 19.94 -2.91 -5.25
N GLN A 44 18.86 -2.21 -4.91
CA GLN A 44 17.50 -2.52 -5.37
C GLN A 44 17.55 -2.69 -6.90
N THR A 45 17.44 -3.93 -7.36
CA THR A 45 17.79 -4.32 -8.72
C THR A 45 16.56 -4.52 -9.60
N ILE A 46 15.45 -3.91 -9.23
CA ILE A 46 14.21 -4.08 -9.97
C ILE A 46 13.63 -2.71 -10.27
N GLY A 47 13.80 -2.32 -11.53
CA GLY A 47 13.70 -0.96 -12.03
C GLY A 47 15.08 -0.31 -12.13
N SER A 48 15.35 0.32 -13.27
CA SER A 48 16.53 1.17 -13.42
C SER A 48 16.21 2.53 -12.80
N PRO A 49 17.18 3.27 -12.24
CA PRO A 49 17.00 4.70 -11.95
C PRO A 49 16.52 5.52 -13.16
N HIS A 50 16.67 4.96 -14.37
CA HIS A 50 16.18 5.53 -15.64
C HIS A 50 14.78 5.05 -16.05
N ASP A 51 14.12 4.21 -15.25
CA ASP A 51 12.74 3.77 -15.49
C ASP A 51 11.77 4.74 -14.79
N PRO A 52 10.91 5.47 -15.53
CA PRO A 52 9.95 6.38 -14.94
C PRO A 52 9.00 5.67 -13.97
N GLN A 53 8.60 4.43 -14.25
CA GLN A 53 7.72 3.69 -13.35
C GLN A 53 8.39 3.42 -12.02
N TRP A 54 9.67 3.02 -12.04
CA TRP A 54 10.44 2.83 -10.83
C TRP A 54 10.54 4.14 -10.03
N LEU A 55 10.88 5.24 -10.70
CA LEU A 55 11.03 6.54 -10.06
C LEU A 55 9.71 7.00 -9.41
N ALA A 56 8.59 6.90 -10.12
CA ALA A 56 7.27 7.25 -9.59
C ALA A 56 6.89 6.39 -8.37
N THR A 57 7.21 5.10 -8.39
CA THR A 57 6.87 4.18 -7.31
C THR A 57 7.74 4.43 -6.07
N THR A 58 9.04 4.61 -6.25
CA THR A 58 9.99 5.00 -5.20
C THR A 58 9.62 6.34 -4.58
N TYR A 59 9.20 7.31 -5.40
CA TYR A 59 8.75 8.61 -4.91
C TYR A 59 7.49 8.50 -4.06
N ALA A 60 6.47 7.79 -4.53
CA ALA A 60 5.24 7.58 -3.77
C ALA A 60 5.50 6.87 -2.44
N GLU A 61 6.40 5.89 -2.43
CA GLU A 61 6.81 5.19 -1.21
C GLU A 61 7.54 6.12 -0.23
N ALA A 62 8.50 6.91 -0.72
CA ALA A 62 9.24 7.87 0.10
C ALA A 62 8.33 8.91 0.73
N LEU A 63 7.37 9.45 -0.04
CA LEU A 63 6.35 10.37 0.46
C LEU A 63 5.52 9.73 1.57
N ALA A 64 5.05 8.51 1.37
CA ALA A 64 4.24 7.81 2.36
C ALA A 64 5.00 7.54 3.67
N ARG A 65 6.27 7.10 3.58
CA ARG A 65 7.15 6.88 4.74
C ARG A 65 7.46 8.17 5.50
N ALA A 66 7.56 9.28 4.79
CA ALA A 66 7.81 10.60 5.35
C ALA A 66 6.52 11.31 5.83
N ASP A 67 5.36 10.64 5.82
CA ASP A 67 4.05 11.25 6.09
C ASP A 67 3.79 12.52 5.26
N PHE A 68 4.23 12.50 4.00
CA PHE A 68 4.18 13.62 3.05
C PHE A 68 4.97 14.86 3.50
N GLY A 69 5.95 14.68 4.37
CA GLY A 69 7.02 15.64 4.64
C GLY A 69 8.10 15.62 3.54
N PRO A 70 9.22 16.34 3.77
CA PRO A 70 10.32 16.41 2.81
C PRO A 70 10.92 15.03 2.52
N VAL A 71 11.14 14.72 1.23
CA VAL A 71 11.91 13.55 0.79
C VAL A 71 13.34 13.95 0.42
N SER A 72 14.18 12.98 0.06
CA SER A 72 15.56 13.24 -0.38
C SER A 72 15.59 14.27 -1.53
N PRO A 73 16.42 15.32 -1.45
CA PRO A 73 16.54 16.32 -2.51
C PRO A 73 16.92 15.73 -3.88
N LEU A 74 17.68 14.63 -3.87
CA LEU A 74 18.06 13.93 -5.10
C LEU A 74 16.84 13.29 -5.77
N LEU A 75 15.96 12.67 -4.97
CA LEU A 75 14.74 12.03 -5.46
C LEU A 75 13.74 13.08 -5.94
N GLU A 76 13.57 14.16 -5.17
CA GLU A 76 12.73 15.30 -5.57
C GLU A 76 13.21 15.87 -6.91
N THR A 77 14.51 16.10 -7.05
CA THR A 77 15.11 16.61 -8.31
C THR A 77 14.86 15.64 -9.46
N ALA A 78 15.14 14.34 -9.29
CA ALA A 78 14.91 13.34 -10.34
C ALA A 78 13.46 13.32 -10.80
N VAL A 79 12.51 13.37 -9.87
CA VAL A 79 11.07 13.40 -10.15
C VAL A 79 10.64 14.69 -10.86
N THR A 80 11.20 15.84 -10.47
CA THR A 80 10.92 17.13 -11.13
C THR A 80 11.46 17.21 -12.56
N VAL A 81 12.54 16.49 -12.87
CA VAL A 81 13.14 16.43 -14.21
C VAL A 81 12.37 15.46 -15.11
N GLU A 82 11.95 14.31 -14.58
CA GLU A 82 11.27 13.27 -15.34
C GLU A 82 9.77 13.58 -15.59
N PHE A 83 9.10 14.19 -14.61
CA PHE A 83 7.64 14.35 -14.62
C PHE A 83 7.20 15.82 -14.57
N ASP A 84 6.20 16.15 -15.39
CA ASP A 84 5.53 17.44 -15.30
C ASP A 84 4.78 17.61 -13.96
N SER A 85 4.30 18.83 -13.69
CA SER A 85 3.61 19.13 -12.43
C SER A 85 2.30 18.35 -12.25
N ASP A 86 1.57 18.07 -13.33
CA ASP A 86 0.28 17.36 -13.25
C ASP A 86 0.50 15.89 -12.90
N HIS A 87 1.47 15.25 -13.54
CA HIS A 87 1.84 13.86 -13.30
C HIS A 87 2.34 13.66 -11.87
N ARG A 88 3.18 14.58 -11.37
CA ARG A 88 3.62 14.57 -9.95
C ARG A 88 2.45 14.70 -8.98
N SER A 89 1.54 15.65 -9.25
CA SER A 89 0.33 15.82 -8.43
C SER A 89 -0.54 14.57 -8.40
N ARG A 90 -0.67 13.84 -9.52
CA ARG A 90 -1.38 12.56 -9.56
C ARG A 90 -0.69 11.48 -8.73
N ILE A 91 0.64 11.37 -8.80
CA ILE A 91 1.41 10.42 -7.97
C ILE A 91 1.16 10.71 -6.48
N GLU A 92 1.30 11.97 -6.07
CA GLU A 92 1.06 12.41 -4.69
C GLU A 92 -0.39 12.14 -4.24
N THR A 93 -1.36 12.45 -5.10
CA THR A 93 -2.78 12.26 -4.81
C THR A 93 -3.08 10.78 -4.58
N ILE A 94 -2.61 9.91 -5.48
CA ILE A 94 -2.77 8.46 -5.33
C ILE A 94 -2.08 7.97 -4.06
N ALA A 95 -0.86 8.43 -3.78
CA ALA A 95 -0.15 8.07 -2.55
C ALA A 95 -0.95 8.46 -1.30
N ARG A 96 -1.50 9.68 -1.23
CA ARG A 96 -2.33 10.15 -0.10
C ARG A 96 -3.59 9.30 0.07
N ILE A 97 -4.29 9.02 -1.02
CA ILE A 97 -5.49 8.17 -0.99
C ILE A 97 -5.13 6.80 -0.41
N ILE A 98 -4.07 6.16 -0.90
CA ILE A 98 -3.66 4.84 -0.42
C ILE A 98 -3.21 4.90 1.04
N THR A 99 -2.47 5.93 1.47
CA THR A 99 -2.12 6.12 2.88
C THR A 99 -3.35 6.22 3.78
N ILE A 100 -4.40 6.95 3.37
CA ILE A 100 -5.66 7.02 4.12
C ILE A 100 -6.27 5.62 4.25
N LEU A 101 -6.38 4.87 3.14
CA LEU A 101 -6.94 3.52 3.14
C LEU A 101 -6.14 2.54 4.00
N ASN A 102 -4.81 2.60 3.92
CA ASN A 102 -3.91 1.78 4.73
C ASN A 102 -4.13 2.06 6.22
N ARG A 103 -4.12 3.33 6.63
CA ARG A 103 -4.34 3.73 8.02
C ARG A 103 -5.71 3.28 8.52
N SER A 104 -6.77 3.50 7.75
CA SER A 104 -8.12 3.04 8.12
C SER A 104 -8.18 1.54 8.34
N THR A 105 -7.55 0.76 7.47
CA THR A 105 -7.57 -0.70 7.57
C THR A 105 -6.68 -1.22 8.69
N ASN A 106 -5.53 -0.59 8.96
CA ASN A 106 -4.68 -0.94 10.10
C ASN A 106 -5.37 -0.62 11.43
N THR A 107 -6.12 0.48 11.53
CA THR A 107 -6.94 0.77 12.71
C THR A 107 -8.04 -0.28 12.91
N PHE A 108 -8.60 -0.82 11.83
CA PHE A 108 -9.53 -1.93 11.93
C PHE A 108 -8.86 -3.23 12.41
N ASP A 109 -7.65 -3.54 11.93
CA ASP A 109 -6.91 -4.71 12.45
C ASP A 109 -6.59 -4.55 13.94
N ALA A 110 -6.29 -3.33 14.42
CA ALA A 110 -6.13 -3.05 15.84
C ALA A 110 -7.42 -3.34 16.65
N LEU A 111 -8.59 -2.98 16.11
CA LEU A 111 -9.88 -3.33 16.73
C LEU A 111 -10.10 -4.86 16.78
N LEU A 112 -9.79 -5.57 15.69
CA LEU A 112 -9.91 -7.03 15.63
C LEU A 112 -8.96 -7.73 16.62
N ALA A 113 -7.73 -7.22 16.75
CA ALA A 113 -6.74 -7.72 17.68
C ALA A 113 -7.23 -7.54 19.13
N ARG A 114 -7.81 -6.37 19.45
CA ARG A 114 -8.46 -6.12 20.75
C ARG A 114 -9.63 -7.07 21.03
N LEU A 115 -10.49 -7.35 20.04
CA LEU A 115 -11.57 -8.34 20.17
C LEU A 115 -11.04 -9.76 20.39
N SER A 116 -9.83 -10.05 19.90
CA SER A 116 -9.11 -11.31 20.07
C SER A 116 -8.28 -11.37 21.36
N ARG A 117 -8.41 -10.35 22.24
CA ARG A 117 -7.67 -10.16 23.50
C ARG A 117 -6.17 -9.87 23.37
N ASP A 118 -5.74 -9.35 22.23
CA ASP A 118 -4.36 -8.94 21.96
C ASP A 118 -4.32 -7.48 21.46
N PRO A 119 -4.55 -6.48 22.32
CA PRO A 119 -4.63 -5.08 21.89
C PRO A 119 -3.26 -4.54 21.49
N VAL A 120 -3.21 -3.79 20.38
CA VAL A 120 -1.99 -3.10 19.92
C VAL A 120 -1.64 -1.96 20.89
N ASP A 121 -0.36 -1.86 21.30
CA ASP A 121 0.12 -0.81 22.20
C ASP A 121 -0.17 0.60 21.64
N ASN A 122 -0.51 1.54 22.53
CA ASN A 122 -0.85 2.94 22.21
C ASN A 122 -2.10 3.16 21.32
N SER A 123 -2.93 2.13 21.09
CA SER A 123 -4.24 2.30 20.43
C SER A 123 -5.36 2.69 21.41
N ARG A 124 -6.28 3.56 20.96
CA ARG A 124 -7.45 4.00 21.75
C ARG A 124 -8.73 3.40 21.17
N LEU A 125 -9.52 2.73 22.02
CA LEU A 125 -10.78 2.06 21.65
C LEU A 125 -11.76 2.96 20.87
N ARG A 126 -11.85 4.24 21.22
CA ARG A 126 -12.76 5.20 20.55
C ARG A 126 -12.32 5.48 19.10
N ASP A 127 -11.01 5.58 18.88
CA ASP A 127 -10.43 5.84 17.57
C ASP A 127 -10.55 4.57 16.72
N GLU A 128 -10.33 3.40 17.35
CA GLU A 128 -10.58 2.08 16.76
C GLU A 128 -12.02 1.93 16.26
N LEU A 129 -13.05 2.24 17.08
CA LEU A 129 -14.45 2.09 16.70
C LEU A 129 -14.89 3.05 15.58
N ALA A 130 -14.55 4.34 15.71
CA ALA A 130 -14.95 5.35 14.74
C ALA A 130 -14.32 5.10 13.35
N ILE A 131 -13.03 4.74 13.34
CA ILE A 131 -12.31 4.48 12.09
C ILE A 131 -12.70 3.12 11.52
N SER A 132 -13.00 2.11 12.35
CA SER A 132 -13.45 0.81 11.86
C SER A 132 -14.76 0.88 11.09
N LEU A 133 -15.70 1.73 11.51
CA LEU A 133 -16.96 1.93 10.78
C LEU A 133 -16.71 2.49 9.37
N PHE A 134 -15.80 3.45 9.25
CA PHE A 134 -15.36 3.99 7.96
C PHE A 134 -14.57 2.96 7.14
N ALA A 135 -13.68 2.20 7.79
CA ALA A 135 -12.91 1.14 7.14
C ALA A 135 -13.83 0.08 6.52
N TRP A 136 -14.88 -0.39 7.21
CA TRP A 136 -15.84 -1.34 6.63
C TRP A 136 -16.53 -0.82 5.36
N ALA A 137 -16.82 0.48 5.28
CA ALA A 137 -17.40 1.08 4.10
C ALA A 137 -16.48 1.02 2.86
N VAL A 138 -15.17 0.85 3.05
CA VAL A 138 -14.19 0.80 1.95
C VAL A 138 -13.60 -0.60 1.74
N THR A 139 -13.24 -1.29 2.82
CA THR A 139 -12.61 -2.62 2.77
C THR A 139 -13.58 -3.70 2.30
N LEU A 140 -14.87 -3.62 2.67
CA LEU A 140 -15.88 -4.59 2.22
C LEU A 140 -16.12 -4.50 0.70
N PRO A 141 -16.34 -3.31 0.09
CA PRO A 141 -16.35 -3.18 -1.37
C PRO A 141 -15.06 -3.63 -2.05
N MET A 142 -13.89 -3.41 -1.45
CA MET A 142 -12.63 -3.90 -2.02
C MET A 142 -12.52 -5.43 -2.06
N PHE A 143 -12.93 -6.12 -0.99
CA PHE A 143 -12.96 -7.60 -1.01
C PHE A 143 -13.99 -8.15 -2.01
N LEU A 144 -15.15 -7.50 -2.11
CA LEU A 144 -16.19 -7.89 -3.06
C LEU A 144 -15.75 -7.63 -4.50
N THR A 145 -15.13 -6.49 -4.80
CA THR A 145 -14.58 -6.21 -6.13
C THR A 145 -13.45 -7.19 -6.47
N ALA A 146 -12.54 -7.50 -5.53
CA ALA A 146 -11.53 -8.54 -5.75
C ALA A 146 -12.17 -9.91 -6.06
N ALA A 147 -13.20 -10.32 -5.32
CA ALA A 147 -13.92 -11.58 -5.60
C ALA A 147 -14.61 -11.57 -6.98
N LEU A 148 -15.28 -10.47 -7.34
CA LEU A 148 -15.97 -10.28 -8.61
C LEU A 148 -15.00 -10.28 -9.80
N ILE A 149 -13.92 -9.50 -9.70
CA ILE A 149 -12.83 -9.44 -10.68
C ILE A 149 -12.26 -10.85 -10.90
N ARG A 150 -12.15 -11.66 -9.83
CA ARG A 150 -11.63 -13.02 -9.91
C ARG A 150 -12.63 -14.08 -10.36
N ARG A 151 -13.93 -13.78 -10.38
CA ARG A 151 -14.99 -14.80 -10.48
C ARG A 151 -14.79 -15.95 -9.47
N GLU A 152 -14.16 -15.65 -8.33
CA GLU A 152 -13.91 -16.61 -7.25
C GLU A 152 -14.89 -16.34 -6.12
N SER A 153 -15.27 -17.40 -5.39
CA SER A 153 -16.08 -17.20 -4.17
C SER A 153 -15.29 -16.35 -3.15
N PRO A 154 -15.94 -15.41 -2.42
CA PRO A 154 -15.28 -14.61 -1.39
C PRO A 154 -14.55 -15.45 -0.34
N ARG A 155 -15.04 -16.67 -0.07
CA ARG A 155 -14.40 -17.65 0.83
C ARG A 155 -13.01 -18.08 0.34
N HIS A 156 -12.82 -18.19 -0.96
CA HIS A 156 -11.54 -18.59 -1.56
C HIS A 156 -10.51 -17.47 -1.44
N VAL A 157 -10.93 -16.24 -1.73
CA VAL A 157 -10.10 -15.03 -1.54
C VAL A 157 -9.68 -14.88 -0.08
N LEU A 158 -10.62 -15.06 0.86
CA LEU A 158 -10.33 -14.99 2.29
C LEU A 158 -9.33 -16.07 2.75
N ARG A 159 -9.42 -17.30 2.23
CA ARG A 159 -8.46 -18.37 2.53
C ARG A 159 -7.05 -18.04 2.04
N ARG A 160 -6.93 -17.40 0.88
CA ARG A 160 -5.64 -16.98 0.30
C ARG A 160 -5.03 -15.84 1.13
N PHE A 161 -5.84 -14.84 1.48
CA PHE A 161 -5.42 -13.75 2.38
C PHE A 161 -4.92 -14.27 3.74
N ARG A 162 -5.54 -15.31 4.31
CA ARG A 162 -5.06 -15.91 5.57
C ARG A 162 -3.73 -16.65 5.47
N ARG A 163 -3.26 -16.95 4.25
CA ARG A 163 -2.01 -17.68 3.98
C ARG A 163 -0.86 -16.77 3.49
N SER A 164 -1.17 -15.54 3.09
CA SER A 164 -0.20 -14.49 2.75
C SER A 164 0.26 -13.76 4.00
#